data_AF-A0A1G7FJG6-F1
#
_entry.id   AF-A0A1G7FJG6-F1
#
_cell.length_a   1.000
_cell.length_b   1.000
_cell.length_c   1.000
_cell.angle_alpha   90.00
_cell.angle_beta   90.00
_cell.angle_gamma   90.00
#
_symmetry.space_group_name_H-M   'P 1'
#
loop_
_entity.id
_entity.type
_entity.pdbx_description
1 polymer ?
#
loop_
_entity_poly.entity_id
_entity_poly.type
_entity_poly.pdbx_seq_one_letter_code
_entity_poly.pdbx_strand_id
1 'polypeptide(L)'
;MPASFRHRLFVLALLLPSHAFAAAVNDDPATKPAVPAIQLPLEPFGYRPMTSGMGLRAGYTSATVHFIDADHLLLTYTAKKLIKRMPDQRETDDDHFVRALVISLPDGKVQREAEWRMHDRSPYLWALGSGRFLLRIRNNLYSLDPMGSYDPLHLGQRLLIENEDDLEALQFSPQHDLMLLETTPARKIGDDPTDQKERPVSVFFYGVALQPDGSVRLSNRGHAESKSAFTLSFTSMGVLETVHEDRTHWGFDFHGYNGAKMELGGFTSTCRPISMFISDAEFFAFGCRGGEEHKLMGGFNLLAEAKWVFTTDDEPLWLAVDNSPATGRFAVRNTLTSVSTQGTGLADSTDVRAEEIRVYGNREGDELLRVNATPVQRPAGNFALSPDGMRLAVFQGTQLSIFNLPELKPAERSLHNKEQGALAPLRPAATLGVISTLAGSSDNRTP
;
A
#
# COMPACT_ATOMS: atom_id res chain seq x y z
N MET A 1 -75.32 -6.71 -2.95
CA MET A 1 -75.39 -5.26 -3.29
C MET A 1 -76.27 -4.57 -2.25
N PRO A 2 -75.91 -3.37 -1.77
CA PRO A 2 -75.58 -3.15 -0.34
C PRO A 2 -76.39 -2.05 0.37
N ALA A 3 -76.31 -2.00 1.71
CA ALA A 3 -76.17 -0.79 2.54
C ALA A 3 -76.08 -1.19 4.04
N SER A 4 -74.89 -1.13 4.65
CA SER A 4 -74.43 0.00 5.50
C SER A 4 -74.80 -0.15 6.98
N PHE A 5 -73.97 -0.87 7.75
CA PHE A 5 -73.87 -0.74 9.20
C PHE A 5 -72.52 -0.10 9.54
N ARG A 6 -72.57 1.09 10.17
CA ARG A 6 -71.39 1.77 10.73
C ARG A 6 -71.08 1.15 12.09
N HIS A 7 -69.88 0.60 12.26
CA HIS A 7 -69.28 0.40 13.57
C HIS A 7 -67.95 1.15 13.62
N ARG A 8 -67.85 2.03 14.61
CA ARG A 8 -66.66 2.79 14.97
C ARG A 8 -65.67 1.81 15.59
N LEU A 9 -64.50 1.61 14.99
CA LEU A 9 -63.36 1.04 15.67
C LEU A 9 -62.41 2.17 16.09
N PHE A 10 -62.23 2.29 17.40
CA PHE A 10 -61.14 3.02 18.03
C PHE A 10 -59.83 2.28 17.73
N VAL A 11 -58.91 2.91 17.01
CA VAL A 11 -57.51 2.44 16.94
C VAL A 11 -56.73 3.28 17.93
N LEU A 12 -56.25 2.61 18.98
CA LEU A 12 -55.38 3.15 20.00
C LEU A 12 -54.01 3.46 19.35
N ALA A 13 -53.64 4.74 19.29
CA ALA A 13 -52.32 5.16 18.84
C ALA A 13 -51.27 4.82 19.90
N LEU A 14 -50.48 3.77 19.65
CA LEU A 14 -49.21 3.51 20.33
C LEU A 14 -48.11 4.18 19.51
N LEU A 15 -47.89 5.48 19.75
CA LEU A 15 -46.72 6.20 19.28
C LEU A 15 -45.59 5.99 20.30
N LEU A 16 -44.67 5.10 19.95
CA LEU A 16 -43.39 4.92 20.61
C LEU A 16 -42.59 6.23 20.55
N PRO A 17 -41.84 6.60 21.60
CA PRO A 17 -40.98 7.77 21.58
C PRO A 17 -39.84 7.55 20.58
N SER A 18 -39.87 8.29 19.48
CA SER A 18 -38.75 8.46 18.56
C SER A 18 -37.54 8.96 19.36
N HIS A 19 -36.61 8.06 19.67
CA HIS A 19 -35.29 8.44 20.14
C HIS A 19 -34.56 9.03 18.95
N ALA A 20 -34.65 10.35 18.80
CA ALA A 20 -33.74 11.10 17.96
C ALA A 20 -32.34 10.87 18.54
N PHE A 21 -31.55 10.01 17.90
CA PHE A 21 -30.10 10.06 18.03
C PHE A 21 -29.68 11.40 17.44
N ALA A 22 -29.58 12.41 18.30
CA ALA A 22 -28.81 13.59 18.01
C ALA A 22 -27.37 13.10 17.81
N ALA A 23 -26.94 13.07 16.55
CA ALA A 23 -25.53 12.97 16.23
C ALA A 23 -24.87 14.20 16.84
N ALA A 24 -24.24 14.01 18.00
CA ALA A 24 -23.25 14.95 18.50
C ALA A 24 -22.15 14.98 17.44
N VAL A 25 -22.09 16.09 16.70
CA VAL A 25 -20.85 16.51 16.04
C VAL A 25 -19.89 16.76 17.19
N ASN A 26 -19.09 15.74 17.51
CA ASN A 26 -17.91 15.93 18.32
C ASN A 26 -16.93 16.69 17.43
N ASP A 27 -16.85 18.00 17.63
CA ASP A 27 -15.62 18.73 17.35
C ASP A 27 -14.52 18.04 18.14
N ASP A 28 -13.65 17.30 17.44
CA ASP A 28 -12.62 16.48 18.05
C ASP A 28 -11.61 17.40 18.77
N PRO A 29 -11.45 17.30 20.11
CA PRO A 29 -10.52 18.14 20.84
C PRO A 29 -9.09 17.76 20.46
N ALA A 30 -8.46 18.58 19.60
CA ALA A 30 -7.03 18.68 19.34
C ALA A 30 -6.21 17.54 19.98
N THR A 31 -6.14 16.40 19.29
CA THR A 31 -5.33 15.25 19.66
C THR A 31 -3.94 15.75 19.99
N LYS A 32 -3.46 15.52 21.23
CA LYS A 32 -2.12 15.96 21.65
C LYS A 32 -1.11 15.51 20.58
N PRO A 33 -0.21 16.39 20.11
CA PRO A 33 0.75 16.02 19.08
C PRO A 33 1.56 14.82 19.56
N ALA A 34 1.64 13.79 18.72
CA ALA A 34 2.40 12.60 19.04
C ALA A 34 3.87 12.94 19.33
N VAL A 35 4.41 12.39 20.42
CA VAL A 35 5.81 12.59 20.79
C VAL A 35 6.62 11.40 20.30
N PRO A 36 7.63 11.59 19.44
CA PRO A 36 8.48 10.50 18.99
C PRO A 36 9.33 9.98 20.16
N ALA A 37 9.51 8.66 20.20
CA ALA A 37 10.36 7.98 21.16
C ALA A 37 11.85 8.14 20.82
N ILE A 38 12.18 8.23 19.52
CA ILE A 38 13.53 8.45 19.01
C ILE A 38 13.46 9.51 17.91
N GLN A 39 14.41 10.44 17.90
CA GLN A 39 14.62 11.39 16.82
C GLN A 39 16.08 11.31 16.37
N LEU A 40 16.29 11.08 15.07
CA LEU A 40 17.62 11.00 14.47
C LEU A 40 17.81 12.16 13.50
N PRO A 41 18.81 13.04 13.69
CA PRO A 41 19.15 14.07 12.70
C PRO A 41 19.76 13.41 11.47
N LEU A 42 19.31 13.81 10.27
CA LEU A 42 19.76 13.23 9.00
C LEU A 42 20.71 14.14 8.22
N GLU A 43 20.82 15.42 8.59
CA GLU A 43 21.77 16.36 7.99
C GLU A 43 23.23 15.89 8.07
N PRO A 44 23.70 15.28 9.18
CA PRO A 44 25.05 14.74 9.26
C PRO A 44 25.35 13.68 8.19
N PHE A 45 24.31 13.00 7.68
CA PHE A 45 24.43 12.00 6.62
C PHE A 45 24.33 12.61 5.21
N GLY A 46 24.08 13.92 5.11
CA GLY A 46 23.92 14.63 3.84
C GLY A 46 22.52 14.50 3.22
N TYR A 47 21.54 14.00 3.98
CA TYR A 47 20.15 13.99 3.54
C TYR A 47 19.61 15.40 3.34
N ARG A 48 18.82 15.57 2.28
CA ARG A 48 18.06 16.80 2.04
C ARG A 48 16.67 16.42 1.53
N PRO A 49 15.60 16.90 2.15
CA PRO A 49 14.25 16.59 1.69
C PRO A 49 14.00 17.12 0.28
N MET A 50 13.05 16.50 -0.43
CA MET A 50 12.57 17.04 -1.70
C MET A 50 11.85 18.37 -1.47
N THR A 51 12.27 19.40 -2.21
CA THR A 51 11.66 20.74 -2.19
C THR A 51 11.13 21.16 -3.56
N SER A 52 11.34 20.37 -4.61
CA SER A 52 10.88 20.71 -5.95
C SER A 52 9.43 20.28 -6.16
N GLY A 53 8.58 21.25 -6.47
CA GLY A 53 7.18 20.98 -6.78
C GLY A 53 6.97 20.10 -8.00
N MET A 54 7.88 20.20 -8.99
CA MET A 54 7.91 19.33 -10.16
C MET A 54 8.16 17.86 -9.79
N GLY A 55 9.10 17.59 -8.87
CA GLY A 55 9.40 16.23 -8.44
C GLY A 55 8.24 15.63 -7.65
N LEU A 56 7.60 16.45 -6.81
CA LEU A 56 6.39 16.05 -6.11
C LEU A 56 5.24 15.71 -7.07
N ARG A 57 5.00 16.54 -8.09
CA ARG A 57 3.98 16.27 -9.12
C ARG A 57 4.27 15.00 -9.92
N ALA A 58 5.52 14.82 -10.35
CA ALA A 58 5.95 13.66 -11.11
C ALA A 58 6.00 12.36 -10.28
N GLY A 59 5.83 12.44 -8.96
CA GLY A 59 5.83 11.26 -8.08
C GLY A 59 7.22 10.64 -7.93
N TYR A 60 8.26 11.47 -7.89
CA TYR A 60 9.66 11.02 -7.82
C TYR A 60 10.07 10.57 -6.42
N THR A 61 10.67 9.38 -6.33
CA THR A 61 11.16 8.79 -5.07
C THR A 61 12.42 9.50 -4.62
N SER A 62 12.29 10.31 -3.58
CA SER A 62 13.41 11.07 -3.01
C SER A 62 14.09 10.35 -1.85
N ALA A 63 13.32 9.61 -1.05
CA ALA A 63 13.79 8.94 0.14
C ALA A 63 12.88 7.78 0.55
N THR A 64 13.46 6.73 1.13
CA THR A 64 12.70 5.64 1.74
C THR A 64 13.27 5.26 3.11
N VAL A 65 12.42 4.74 3.98
CA VAL A 65 12.78 4.17 5.28
C VAL A 65 12.04 2.86 5.43
N HIS A 66 12.74 1.83 5.88
CA HIS A 66 12.14 0.55 6.21
C HIS A 66 12.80 -0.04 7.45
N PHE A 67 12.05 -0.80 8.24
CA PHE A 67 12.61 -1.63 9.30
C PHE A 67 13.28 -2.86 8.69
N ILE A 68 14.53 -3.11 9.07
CA ILE A 68 15.21 -4.37 8.80
C ILE A 68 14.80 -5.38 9.88
N ASP A 69 14.88 -4.96 11.13
CA ASP A 69 14.47 -5.69 12.32
C ASP A 69 14.04 -4.69 13.41
N ALA A 70 14.02 -5.13 14.67
CA ALA A 70 13.64 -4.27 15.79
C ALA A 70 14.64 -3.13 16.05
N ASP A 71 15.91 -3.28 15.70
CA ASP A 71 16.96 -2.36 16.12
C ASP A 71 17.68 -1.71 14.94
N HIS A 72 17.30 -2.06 13.70
CA HIS A 72 17.94 -1.53 12.49
C HIS A 72 16.92 -1.02 11.47
N LEU A 73 17.26 0.11 10.85
CA LEU A 73 16.54 0.71 9.74
C LEU A 73 17.40 0.70 8.48
N LEU A 74 16.77 0.46 7.33
CA LEU A 74 17.32 0.76 6.02
C LEU A 74 16.76 2.12 5.58
N LEU A 75 17.66 3.10 5.48
CA LEU A 75 17.38 4.45 5.03
C LEU A 75 17.94 4.63 3.63
N THR A 76 17.17 5.17 2.69
CA THR A 76 17.68 5.56 1.36
C THR A 76 17.30 6.99 1.02
N TYR A 77 18.14 7.68 0.26
CA TYR A 77 17.83 9.01 -0.27
C TYR A 77 18.69 9.37 -1.48
N THR A 78 18.17 10.26 -2.32
CA THR A 78 18.92 10.82 -3.46
C THR A 78 20.14 11.62 -2.98
N ALA A 79 21.33 11.18 -3.37
CA ALA A 79 22.59 11.89 -3.16
C ALA A 79 22.82 12.92 -4.27
N LYS A 80 23.06 14.18 -3.88
CA LYS A 80 23.38 15.26 -4.84
C LYS A 80 24.88 15.25 -5.15
N LYS A 81 25.24 14.71 -6.31
CA LYS A 81 26.62 14.73 -6.82
C LYS A 81 26.69 14.79 -8.34
N LEU A 82 27.88 15.10 -8.85
CA LEU A 82 28.14 15.10 -10.29
C LEU A 82 28.11 13.66 -10.83
N ILE A 83 27.47 13.49 -11.99
CA ILE A 83 27.27 12.19 -12.62
C ILE A 83 28.09 12.16 -13.90
N LYS A 84 28.95 11.15 -14.02
CA LYS A 84 29.68 10.89 -15.26
C LYS A 84 28.75 10.17 -16.24
N ARG A 85 28.60 10.70 -17.46
CA ARG A 85 27.87 10.02 -18.54
C ARG A 85 28.51 8.67 -18.84
N MET A 86 27.68 7.64 -19.01
CA MET A 86 28.13 6.30 -19.37
C MET A 86 27.83 6.00 -20.84
N PRO A 87 28.60 5.11 -21.49
CA PRO A 87 28.38 4.78 -22.91
C PRO A 87 27.02 4.11 -23.19
N ASP A 88 26.44 3.44 -22.20
CA ASP A 88 25.19 2.68 -22.25
C ASP A 88 23.97 3.47 -21.74
N GLN A 89 24.14 4.77 -21.48
CA GLN A 89 23.08 5.65 -21.03
C GLN A 89 22.04 5.85 -22.15
N ARG A 90 20.77 5.59 -21.86
CA ARG A 90 19.64 5.85 -22.78
C ARG A 90 19.27 7.33 -22.71
N GLU A 91 18.72 7.85 -23.79
CA GLU A 91 18.28 9.27 -23.85
C GLU A 91 17.19 9.59 -22.83
N THR A 92 16.38 8.59 -22.46
CA THR A 92 15.30 8.72 -21.48
C THR A 92 15.75 8.54 -20.03
N ASP A 93 17.03 8.26 -19.76
CA ASP A 93 17.51 8.05 -18.39
C ASP A 93 17.54 9.37 -17.60
N ASP A 94 16.96 9.37 -16.40
CA ASP A 94 17.12 10.40 -15.36
C ASP A 94 18.09 9.88 -14.28
N ASP A 95 19.36 9.75 -14.71
CA ASP A 95 20.42 9.21 -13.89
C ASP A 95 20.58 10.01 -12.59
N HIS A 96 20.63 9.30 -11.47
CA HIS A 96 20.98 9.87 -10.18
C HIS A 96 21.61 8.82 -9.27
N PHE A 97 22.10 9.25 -8.11
CA PHE A 97 22.60 8.33 -7.10
C PHE A 97 21.67 8.28 -5.91
N VAL A 98 21.44 7.08 -5.40
CA VAL A 98 20.76 6.83 -4.13
C VAL A 98 21.80 6.33 -3.15
N ARG A 99 21.93 7.00 -2.01
CA ARG A 99 22.70 6.51 -0.88
C ARG A 99 21.78 5.66 0.00
N ALA A 100 22.27 4.50 0.42
CA ALA A 100 21.59 3.59 1.31
C ALA A 100 22.39 3.42 2.60
N LEU A 101 21.75 3.57 3.75
CA LEU A 101 22.35 3.48 5.08
C LEU A 101 21.60 2.46 5.93
N VAL A 102 22.34 1.55 6.55
CA VAL A 102 21.84 0.72 7.65
C VAL A 102 22.16 1.43 8.94
N ILE A 103 21.14 1.83 9.70
CA ILE A 103 21.28 2.63 10.92
C ILE A 103 20.77 1.82 12.11
N SER A 104 21.52 1.80 13.21
CA SER A 104 21.07 1.22 14.48
C SER A 104 20.22 2.20 15.29
N LEU A 105 19.25 1.64 16.02
CA LEU A 105 18.41 2.32 16.98
C LEU A 105 18.89 2.00 18.41
N PRO A 106 18.76 2.93 19.37
CA PRO A 106 18.31 4.30 19.22
C PRO A 106 19.43 5.30 18.86
N ASP A 107 20.69 4.84 18.77
CA ASP A 107 21.86 5.73 18.72
C ASP A 107 22.08 6.42 17.36
N GLY A 108 21.42 5.95 16.30
CA GLY A 108 21.55 6.52 14.95
C GLY A 108 22.89 6.19 14.29
N LYS A 109 23.63 5.19 14.79
CA LYS A 109 24.93 4.85 14.23
C LYS A 109 24.79 4.12 12.89
N VAL A 110 25.51 4.60 11.88
CA VAL A 110 25.62 3.92 10.59
C VAL A 110 26.45 2.65 10.76
N GLN A 111 25.83 1.50 10.49
CA GLN A 111 26.45 0.17 10.54
C GLN A 111 27.04 -0.20 9.18
N ARG A 112 26.31 0.10 8.10
CA ARG A 112 26.69 -0.18 6.72
C ARG A 112 26.15 0.90 5.79
N GLU A 113 26.80 1.04 4.65
CA GLU A 113 26.36 1.94 3.60
C GLU A 113 26.63 1.35 2.22
N ALA A 114 25.80 1.75 1.27
CA ALA A 114 26.03 1.51 -0.14
C ALA A 114 25.54 2.71 -0.96
N GLU A 115 25.88 2.70 -2.23
CA GLU A 115 25.42 3.70 -3.17
C GLU A 115 25.03 3.04 -4.48
N TRP A 116 23.87 3.41 -5.00
CA TRP A 116 23.32 2.87 -6.23
C TRP A 116 23.18 3.97 -7.26
N ARG A 117 23.63 3.71 -8.48
CA ARG A 117 23.29 4.54 -9.63
C ARG A 117 21.94 4.08 -10.17
N MET A 118 20.96 4.96 -10.11
CA MET A 118 19.60 4.75 -10.61
C MET A 118 19.46 5.46 -11.95
N HIS A 119 18.58 4.95 -12.82
CA HIS A 119 18.37 5.47 -14.17
C HIS A 119 17.03 6.20 -14.34
N ASP A 120 16.21 6.22 -13.30
CA ASP A 120 14.91 6.86 -13.24
C ASP A 120 14.54 7.10 -11.77
N ARG A 121 13.46 7.84 -11.49
CA ARG A 121 13.01 8.20 -10.14
C ARG A 121 11.77 7.44 -9.66
N SER A 122 11.38 6.38 -10.36
CA SER A 122 10.24 5.54 -9.97
C SER A 122 10.53 4.80 -8.65
N PRO A 123 9.51 4.25 -7.94
CA PRO A 123 9.75 3.42 -6.77
C PRO A 123 10.83 2.37 -7.05
N TYR A 124 11.74 2.17 -6.11
CA TYR A 124 12.91 1.31 -6.33
C TYR A 124 13.19 0.34 -5.19
N LEU A 125 12.48 0.42 -4.07
CA LEU A 125 12.73 -0.42 -2.91
C LEU A 125 11.41 -0.91 -2.32
N TRP A 126 11.34 -2.21 -2.05
CA TRP A 126 10.22 -2.86 -1.38
C TRP A 126 10.74 -3.78 -0.29
N ALA A 127 10.13 -3.74 0.89
CA ALA A 127 10.40 -4.75 1.92
C ALA A 127 9.84 -6.10 1.45
N LEU A 128 10.56 -7.19 1.70
CA LEU A 128 10.09 -8.57 1.47
C LEU A 128 9.81 -9.31 2.79
N GLY A 129 9.97 -8.62 3.92
CA GLY A 129 9.92 -9.20 5.26
C GLY A 129 11.28 -9.76 5.72
N SER A 130 11.40 -10.02 7.02
CA SER A 130 12.62 -10.58 7.66
C SER A 130 13.92 -9.86 7.29
N GLY A 131 13.87 -8.53 7.17
CA GLY A 131 15.04 -7.72 6.82
C GLY A 131 15.58 -7.95 5.40
N ARG A 132 14.77 -8.53 4.50
CA ARG A 132 15.07 -8.66 3.07
C ARG A 132 14.32 -7.61 2.28
N PHE A 133 14.90 -7.19 1.16
CA PHE A 133 14.32 -6.17 0.29
C PHE A 133 14.45 -6.56 -1.17
N LEU A 134 13.56 -6.03 -2.00
CA LEU A 134 13.73 -5.98 -3.44
C LEU A 134 14.18 -4.58 -3.85
N LEU A 135 15.29 -4.50 -4.57
CA LEU A 135 15.81 -3.29 -5.21
C LEU A 135 15.59 -3.39 -6.71
N ARG A 136 15.01 -2.35 -7.31
CA ARG A 136 14.90 -2.19 -8.76
C ARG A 136 15.91 -1.18 -9.25
N ILE A 137 16.74 -1.56 -10.22
CA ILE A 137 17.59 -0.63 -10.97
C ILE A 137 17.19 -0.74 -12.44
N ARG A 138 16.52 0.31 -12.95
CA ARG A 138 15.87 0.32 -14.28
C ARG A 138 14.89 -0.87 -14.40
N ASN A 139 15.19 -1.85 -15.25
CA ASN A 139 14.34 -3.00 -15.54
C ASN A 139 14.75 -4.23 -14.72
N ASN A 140 15.94 -4.20 -14.10
CA ASN A 140 16.47 -5.32 -13.35
C ASN A 140 16.04 -5.29 -11.89
N LEU A 141 15.80 -6.48 -11.33
CA LEU A 141 15.40 -6.67 -9.95
C LEU A 141 16.47 -7.43 -9.19
N TYR A 142 16.79 -6.94 -7.99
CA TYR A 142 17.81 -7.46 -7.10
C TYR A 142 17.22 -7.73 -5.72
N SER A 143 17.62 -8.81 -5.05
CA SER A 143 17.38 -8.96 -3.61
C SER A 143 18.48 -8.27 -2.83
N LEU A 144 18.14 -7.67 -1.70
CA LEU A 144 19.08 -7.18 -0.71
C LEU A 144 18.97 -7.98 0.60
N ASP A 145 20.11 -8.17 1.24
CA ASP A 145 20.23 -8.69 2.60
C ASP A 145 21.20 -7.78 3.38
N PRO A 146 20.73 -6.60 3.84
CA PRO A 146 21.61 -5.56 4.33
C PRO A 146 22.45 -5.98 5.54
N MET A 147 21.95 -6.94 6.34
CA MET A 147 22.66 -7.48 7.51
C MET A 147 23.43 -8.77 7.21
N GLY A 148 23.24 -9.38 6.04
CA GLY A 148 23.89 -10.60 5.62
C GLY A 148 25.40 -10.45 5.40
N SER A 149 26.10 -11.56 5.20
CA SER A 149 27.55 -11.56 4.96
C SER A 149 27.93 -11.52 3.48
N TYR A 150 26.98 -11.82 2.59
CA TYR A 150 27.19 -11.75 1.14
C TYR A 150 27.29 -10.30 0.69
N ASP A 151 28.17 -10.00 -0.27
CA ASP A 151 28.42 -8.68 -0.86
C ASP A 151 28.15 -7.48 0.10
N PRO A 152 28.89 -7.36 1.20
CA PRO A 152 28.60 -6.37 2.24
C PRO A 152 28.77 -4.93 1.74
N LEU A 153 29.54 -4.71 0.67
CA LEU A 153 29.73 -3.39 0.05
C LEU A 153 28.48 -2.89 -0.69
N HIS A 154 27.62 -3.81 -1.13
CA HIS A 154 26.35 -3.50 -1.80
C HIS A 154 25.15 -4.03 -1.02
N LEU A 155 25.26 -4.11 0.32
CA LEU A 155 24.16 -4.54 1.20
C LEU A 155 23.55 -5.91 0.83
N GLY A 156 24.39 -6.85 0.41
CA GLY A 156 23.96 -8.20 0.04
C GLY A 156 23.19 -8.28 -1.27
N GLN A 157 23.40 -7.32 -2.17
CA GLN A 157 22.76 -7.26 -3.48
C GLN A 157 23.02 -8.52 -4.31
N ARG A 158 21.94 -9.18 -4.78
CA ARG A 158 21.99 -10.32 -5.71
C ARG A 158 20.97 -10.10 -6.81
N LEU A 159 21.36 -10.31 -8.06
CA LEU A 159 20.45 -10.24 -9.20
C LEU A 159 19.40 -11.36 -9.08
N LEU A 160 18.12 -10.99 -9.18
CA LEU A 160 17.00 -11.93 -9.16
C LEU A 160 16.37 -12.10 -10.54
N ILE A 161 16.10 -10.98 -11.22
CA ILE A 161 15.53 -10.95 -12.55
C ILE A 161 16.33 -9.95 -13.37
N GLU A 162 16.94 -10.45 -14.43
CA GLU A 162 17.42 -9.64 -15.54
C GLU A 162 16.27 -9.50 -16.54
N ASN A 163 15.94 -8.27 -16.89
CA ASN A 163 14.82 -8.00 -17.78
C ASN A 163 15.21 -6.96 -18.83
N GLU A 164 15.05 -7.33 -20.10
CA GLU A 164 15.26 -6.40 -21.21
C GLU A 164 14.04 -5.50 -21.43
N ASP A 165 12.84 -6.03 -21.15
CA ASP A 165 11.57 -5.32 -21.27
C ASP A 165 11.45 -4.19 -20.24
N ASP A 166 10.68 -3.16 -20.58
CA ASP A 166 10.45 -2.03 -19.70
C ASP A 166 9.50 -2.46 -18.57
N LEU A 167 9.90 -2.17 -17.33
CA LEU A 167 9.09 -2.48 -16.15
C LEU A 167 7.97 -1.44 -16.01
N GLU A 168 6.72 -1.89 -16.01
CA GLU A 168 5.55 -1.02 -15.85
C GLU A 168 5.10 -0.93 -14.40
N ALA A 169 4.95 -2.08 -13.74
CA ALA A 169 4.42 -2.15 -12.38
C ALA A 169 4.97 -3.34 -11.61
N LEU A 170 4.99 -3.18 -10.29
CA LEU A 170 5.37 -4.20 -9.34
C LEU A 170 4.43 -4.13 -8.14
N GLN A 171 3.79 -5.24 -7.80
CA GLN A 171 2.84 -5.36 -6.69
C GLN A 171 3.14 -6.61 -5.87
N PHE A 172 2.80 -6.58 -4.58
CA PHE A 172 3.01 -7.69 -3.65
C PHE A 172 1.74 -8.01 -2.89
N SER A 173 1.56 -9.29 -2.53
CA SER A 173 0.64 -9.67 -1.47
C SER A 173 1.08 -9.02 -0.15
N PRO A 174 0.19 -8.82 0.84
CA PRO A 174 0.56 -8.20 2.12
C PRO A 174 1.68 -8.95 2.84
N GLN A 175 1.71 -10.28 2.69
CA GLN A 175 2.72 -11.20 3.26
C GLN A 175 4.04 -11.16 2.48
N HIS A 176 4.08 -10.49 1.32
CA HIS A 176 5.22 -10.45 0.41
C HIS A 176 5.69 -11.83 -0.08
N ASP A 177 4.76 -12.79 -0.12
CA ASP A 177 4.98 -14.17 -0.56
C ASP A 177 4.49 -14.43 -2.00
N LEU A 178 3.82 -13.46 -2.60
CA LEU A 178 3.42 -13.43 -4.01
C LEU A 178 3.73 -12.04 -4.58
N MET A 179 4.38 -12.02 -5.74
CA MET A 179 4.77 -10.82 -6.48
C MET A 179 4.14 -10.85 -7.86
N LEU A 180 3.53 -9.73 -8.26
CA LEU A 180 3.02 -9.48 -9.60
C LEU A 180 3.97 -8.49 -10.29
N LEU A 181 4.49 -8.90 -11.44
CA LEU A 181 5.44 -8.15 -12.27
C LEU A 181 4.79 -7.84 -13.62
N GLU A 182 4.67 -6.56 -13.97
CA GLU A 182 4.18 -6.14 -15.29
C GLU A 182 5.31 -5.56 -16.14
N THR A 183 5.42 -6.03 -17.39
CA THR A 183 6.45 -5.57 -18.33
C THR A 183 5.85 -5.26 -19.70
N THR A 184 6.47 -4.35 -20.45
CA THR A 184 6.18 -4.10 -21.86
C THR A 184 7.43 -4.22 -22.71
N PRO A 185 7.32 -4.61 -23.99
CA PRO A 185 8.45 -4.65 -24.88
C PRO A 185 9.21 -3.32 -24.91
N ALA A 186 10.52 -3.38 -24.69
CA ALA A 186 11.37 -2.20 -24.63
C ALA A 186 11.32 -1.38 -25.92
N ARG A 187 11.32 -0.05 -25.78
CA ARG A 187 11.40 0.86 -26.93
C ARG A 187 12.73 0.70 -27.68
N LYS A 188 12.65 0.53 -29.00
CA LYS A 188 13.80 0.59 -29.90
C LYS A 188 13.88 1.96 -30.56
N ILE A 189 15.10 2.36 -30.91
CA ILE A 189 15.35 3.59 -31.65
C ILE A 189 14.67 3.46 -33.02
N GLY A 190 13.74 4.37 -33.34
CA GLY A 190 12.97 4.36 -34.58
C GLY A 190 11.54 3.84 -34.44
N ASP A 191 11.13 3.35 -33.26
CA ASP A 191 9.74 3.01 -32.99
C ASP A 191 8.84 4.26 -33.12
N ASP A 192 7.67 4.12 -33.75
CA ASP A 192 6.70 5.20 -33.85
C ASP A 192 6.14 5.50 -32.45
N PRO A 193 6.20 6.76 -31.96
CA PRO A 193 5.63 7.12 -30.67
C PRO A 193 4.10 6.90 -30.59
N THR A 194 3.40 6.73 -31.72
CA THR A 194 1.97 6.42 -31.79
C THR A 194 1.63 4.94 -31.64
N ASP A 195 2.58 4.03 -31.83
CA ASP A 195 2.44 2.57 -31.60
C ASP A 195 2.33 2.21 -30.10
N GLN A 196 2.35 3.21 -29.20
CA GLN A 196 2.15 3.02 -27.77
C GLN A 196 0.81 2.39 -27.40
N LYS A 197 -0.22 2.52 -28.25
CA LYS A 197 -1.58 2.07 -27.93
C LYS A 197 -1.80 0.56 -28.05
N GLU A 198 -0.83 -0.20 -28.57
CA GLU A 198 -1.00 -1.63 -28.88
C GLU A 198 0.04 -2.56 -28.24
N ARG A 199 0.89 -2.08 -27.35
CA ARG A 199 1.89 -2.95 -26.71
C ARG A 199 1.22 -3.81 -25.63
N PRO A 200 1.22 -5.15 -25.77
CA PRO A 200 0.70 -6.00 -24.72
C PRO A 200 1.56 -5.85 -23.47
N VAL A 201 0.89 -5.82 -22.32
CA VAL A 201 1.52 -5.89 -21.00
C VAL A 201 1.61 -7.35 -20.62
N SER A 202 2.82 -7.85 -20.44
CA SER A 202 3.08 -9.18 -19.90
C SER A 202 3.02 -9.12 -18.38
N VAL A 203 2.21 -9.97 -17.78
CA VAL A 203 2.00 -10.02 -16.33
C VAL A 203 2.51 -11.36 -15.82
N PHE A 204 3.48 -11.33 -14.91
CA PHE A 204 4.06 -12.53 -14.31
C PHE A 204 3.75 -12.59 -12.82
N PHE A 205 3.38 -13.78 -12.36
CA PHE A 205 3.14 -14.06 -10.94
C PHE A 205 4.28 -14.91 -10.40
N TYR A 206 4.97 -14.42 -9.37
CA TYR A 206 6.07 -15.13 -8.72
C TYR A 206 5.77 -15.36 -7.25
N GLY A 207 5.80 -16.62 -6.81
CA GLY A 207 5.87 -16.94 -5.40
C GLY A 207 7.25 -16.58 -4.88
N VAL A 208 7.31 -15.78 -3.82
CA VAL A 208 8.53 -15.26 -3.20
C VAL A 208 8.80 -16.07 -1.93
N ALA A 209 9.99 -16.67 -1.84
CA ALA A 209 10.39 -17.44 -0.67
C ALA A 209 11.76 -16.98 -0.16
N LEU A 210 11.79 -16.47 1.08
CA LEU A 210 13.03 -16.12 1.76
C LEU A 210 13.73 -17.39 2.25
N GLN A 211 15.02 -17.52 1.96
CA GLN A 211 15.83 -18.67 2.38
C GLN A 211 16.62 -18.34 3.66
N PRO A 212 16.97 -19.35 4.50
CA PRO A 212 17.77 -19.15 5.71
C PRO A 212 19.17 -18.57 5.46
N ASP A 213 19.75 -18.82 4.28
CA ASP A 213 21.04 -18.26 3.85
C ASP A 213 20.95 -16.80 3.38
N GLY A 214 19.75 -16.24 3.47
CA GLY A 214 19.42 -14.88 3.11
C GLY A 214 19.18 -14.63 1.63
N SER A 215 19.21 -15.65 0.79
CA SER A 215 18.79 -15.53 -0.60
C SER A 215 17.27 -15.44 -0.72
N VAL A 216 16.80 -14.85 -1.81
CA VAL A 216 15.38 -14.83 -2.19
C VAL A 216 15.20 -15.77 -3.36
N ARG A 217 14.27 -16.71 -3.24
CA ARG A 217 13.91 -17.64 -4.32
C ARG A 217 12.57 -17.24 -4.92
N LEU A 218 12.56 -17.05 -6.23
CA LEU A 218 11.34 -16.84 -7.00
C LEU A 218 10.86 -18.16 -7.62
N SER A 219 9.56 -18.37 -7.61
CA SER A 219 8.90 -19.51 -8.25
C SER A 219 7.81 -18.99 -9.19
N ASN A 220 7.89 -19.31 -10.48
CA ASN A 220 6.84 -18.90 -11.41
C ASN A 220 5.51 -19.57 -11.02
N ARG A 221 4.46 -18.76 -10.83
CA ARG A 221 3.09 -19.17 -10.50
C ARG A 221 2.11 -18.91 -11.63
N GLY A 222 2.51 -18.26 -12.70
CA GLY A 222 1.65 -17.97 -13.83
C GLY A 222 2.11 -16.77 -14.64
N HIS A 223 1.57 -16.65 -15.84
CA HIS A 223 1.70 -15.49 -16.69
C HIS A 223 0.33 -15.17 -17.31
N ALA A 224 0.11 -13.91 -17.66
CA ALA A 224 -1.05 -13.45 -18.41
C ALA A 224 -0.62 -12.29 -19.32
N GLU A 225 -1.46 -11.98 -20.31
CA GLU A 225 -1.31 -10.79 -21.13
C GLU A 225 -2.49 -9.85 -20.89
N SER A 226 -2.21 -8.55 -20.86
CA SER A 226 -3.22 -7.51 -20.76
C SER A 226 -2.98 -6.44 -21.82
N LYS A 227 -4.04 -5.71 -22.16
CA LYS A 227 -3.95 -4.55 -23.07
C LYS A 227 -3.37 -3.31 -22.37
N SER A 228 -3.37 -3.29 -21.04
CA SER A 228 -2.87 -2.19 -20.23
C SER A 228 -2.45 -2.67 -18.85
N ALA A 229 -1.57 -1.90 -18.20
CA ALA A 229 -1.22 -2.10 -16.80
C ALA A 229 -2.46 -2.03 -15.90
N PHE A 230 -2.47 -2.79 -14.80
CA PHE A 230 -3.59 -2.78 -13.86
C PHE A 230 -3.16 -3.00 -12.42
N THR A 231 -4.04 -2.63 -11.49
CA THR A 231 -3.86 -2.92 -10.06
C THR A 231 -4.78 -4.06 -9.67
N LEU A 232 -4.24 -5.00 -8.91
CA LEU A 232 -4.97 -6.17 -8.44
C LEU A 232 -4.92 -6.23 -6.92
N SER A 233 -6.05 -6.51 -6.30
CA SER A 233 -6.12 -6.77 -4.85
C SER A 233 -6.01 -8.27 -4.65
N PHE A 234 -4.83 -8.76 -4.25
CA PHE A 234 -4.55 -10.20 -4.18
C PHE A 234 -3.75 -10.59 -2.93
N THR A 235 -3.84 -11.88 -2.60
CA THR A 235 -3.00 -12.56 -1.61
C THR A 235 -2.41 -13.82 -2.25
N SER A 236 -1.57 -14.57 -1.54
CA SER A 236 -1.12 -15.88 -2.03
C SER A 236 -2.25 -16.92 -2.12
N MET A 237 -3.44 -16.61 -1.60
CA MET A 237 -4.61 -17.49 -1.62
C MET A 237 -5.56 -17.21 -2.77
N GLY A 238 -5.58 -15.99 -3.33
CA GLY A 238 -6.57 -15.60 -4.33
C GLY A 238 -6.61 -14.12 -4.63
N VAL A 239 -7.66 -13.72 -5.34
CA VAL A 239 -7.90 -12.35 -5.82
C VAL A 239 -9.24 -11.87 -5.28
N LEU A 240 -9.29 -10.59 -4.91
CA LEU A 240 -10.50 -9.89 -4.50
C LEU A 240 -11.06 -9.10 -5.68
N GLU A 241 -12.33 -9.35 -6.02
CA GLU A 241 -13.08 -8.64 -7.02
C GLU A 241 -14.13 -7.73 -6.35
N THR A 242 -14.19 -6.47 -6.79
CA THR A 242 -15.22 -5.52 -6.38
C THR A 242 -16.39 -5.61 -7.35
N VAL A 243 -17.55 -6.03 -6.85
CA VAL A 243 -18.77 -6.30 -7.62
C VAL A 243 -19.76 -5.14 -7.46
N HIS A 244 -20.38 -4.69 -8.55
CA HIS A 244 -21.45 -3.69 -8.49
C HIS A 244 -22.80 -4.37 -8.27
N GLU A 245 -23.42 -4.16 -7.11
CA GLU A 245 -24.73 -4.75 -6.79
C GLU A 245 -25.87 -3.81 -7.14
N ASP A 246 -25.76 -2.54 -6.71
CA ASP A 246 -26.68 -1.47 -7.08
C ASP A 246 -25.96 -0.10 -7.11
N ARG A 247 -26.73 0.98 -7.31
CA ARG A 247 -26.20 2.36 -7.44
C ARG A 247 -25.28 2.79 -6.31
N THR A 248 -25.47 2.28 -5.10
CA THR A 248 -24.73 2.68 -3.90
C THR A 248 -24.21 1.52 -3.09
N HIS A 249 -24.38 0.27 -3.55
CA HIS A 249 -23.91 -0.92 -2.86
C HIS A 249 -22.94 -1.70 -3.76
N TRP A 250 -21.81 -2.04 -3.17
CA TRP A 250 -20.74 -2.80 -3.79
C TRP A 250 -20.48 -4.06 -2.98
N GLY A 251 -20.48 -5.21 -3.64
CA GLY A 251 -20.04 -6.47 -3.05
C GLY A 251 -18.55 -6.67 -3.19
N PHE A 252 -18.00 -7.59 -2.40
CA PHE A 252 -16.65 -8.10 -2.61
C PHE A 252 -16.69 -9.62 -2.75
N ASP A 253 -16.18 -10.13 -3.86
CA ASP A 253 -16.04 -11.55 -4.12
C ASP A 253 -14.56 -11.95 -4.04
N PHE A 254 -14.23 -12.92 -3.20
CA PHE A 254 -12.90 -13.51 -3.18
C PHE A 254 -12.85 -14.80 -4.00
N HIS A 255 -11.95 -14.81 -4.98
CA HIS A 255 -11.69 -15.92 -5.88
C HIS A 255 -10.38 -16.59 -5.48
N GLY A 256 -10.49 -17.70 -4.75
CA GLY A 256 -9.35 -18.50 -4.32
C GLY A 256 -8.69 -19.26 -5.46
N TYR A 257 -7.36 -19.32 -5.50
CA TYR A 257 -6.59 -20.06 -6.50
C TYR A 257 -6.87 -21.58 -6.51
N ASN A 258 -7.46 -22.09 -5.42
CA ASN A 258 -7.96 -23.46 -5.31
C ASN A 258 -9.36 -23.67 -5.93
N GLY A 259 -9.95 -22.64 -6.55
CA GLY A 259 -11.29 -22.65 -7.13
C GLY A 259 -12.41 -22.29 -6.15
N ALA A 260 -12.12 -22.00 -4.88
CA ALA A 260 -13.11 -21.52 -3.94
C ALA A 260 -13.60 -20.12 -4.33
N LYS A 261 -14.88 -19.85 -4.14
CA LYS A 261 -15.47 -18.51 -4.25
C LYS A 261 -16.14 -18.16 -2.93
N MET A 262 -15.88 -16.97 -2.42
CA MET A 262 -16.49 -16.44 -1.20
C MET A 262 -17.06 -15.06 -1.48
N GLU A 263 -18.37 -14.91 -1.27
CA GLU A 263 -19.03 -13.61 -1.21
C GLU A 263 -18.78 -13.02 0.19
N LEU A 264 -18.33 -11.78 0.25
CA LEU A 264 -17.94 -11.10 1.49
C LEU A 264 -18.89 -9.95 1.82
N GLY A 265 -18.68 -9.32 2.98
CA GLY A 265 -19.51 -8.20 3.42
C GLY A 265 -19.44 -7.02 2.45
N GLY A 266 -20.59 -6.53 1.98
CA GLY A 266 -20.68 -5.40 1.05
C GLY A 266 -20.35 -4.04 1.67
N PHE A 267 -20.20 -3.03 0.81
CA PHE A 267 -19.81 -1.67 1.15
C PHE A 267 -20.72 -0.65 0.47
N THR A 268 -21.45 0.12 1.29
CA THR A 268 -22.29 1.20 0.78
C THR A 268 -21.43 2.40 0.39
N SER A 269 -21.26 2.61 -0.91
CA SER A 269 -20.44 3.68 -1.48
C SER A 269 -21.05 4.22 -2.77
N THR A 270 -21.08 5.54 -2.94
CA THR A 270 -21.58 6.19 -4.17
C THR A 270 -20.59 6.16 -5.33
N CYS A 271 -19.34 5.73 -5.11
CA CYS A 271 -18.32 5.51 -6.13
C CYS A 271 -17.76 4.09 -6.03
N ARG A 272 -17.11 3.59 -7.08
CA ARG A 272 -16.47 2.27 -7.07
C ARG A 272 -15.38 2.21 -6.00
N PRO A 273 -15.46 1.30 -5.02
CA PRO A 273 -14.44 1.20 -3.99
C PRO A 273 -13.11 0.70 -4.52
N ILE A 274 -12.03 1.25 -3.96
CA ILE A 274 -10.68 0.73 -4.11
C ILE A 274 -10.38 -0.11 -2.87
N SER A 275 -10.13 -1.41 -3.05
CA SER A 275 -9.83 -2.34 -1.96
C SER A 275 -8.36 -2.72 -1.95
N MET A 276 -7.77 -2.88 -0.77
CA MET A 276 -6.38 -3.33 -0.61
C MET A 276 -6.26 -4.23 0.60
N PHE A 277 -5.58 -5.37 0.44
CA PHE A 277 -5.30 -6.26 1.55
C PHE A 277 -4.25 -5.65 2.49
N ILE A 278 -4.45 -5.87 3.79
CA ILE A 278 -3.49 -5.53 4.86
C ILE A 278 -2.92 -6.78 5.53
N SER A 279 -3.61 -7.90 5.38
CA SER A 279 -3.17 -9.24 5.72
C SER A 279 -3.82 -10.27 4.79
N ASP A 280 -3.49 -11.55 4.92
CA ASP A 280 -4.11 -12.63 4.15
C ASP A 280 -5.63 -12.73 4.43
N ALA A 281 -6.07 -12.22 5.58
CA ALA A 281 -7.43 -12.38 6.08
C ALA A 281 -8.25 -11.09 6.05
N GLU A 282 -7.59 -9.94 5.93
CA GLU A 282 -8.17 -8.64 6.16
C GLU A 282 -7.79 -7.69 5.02
N PHE A 283 -8.76 -6.92 4.57
CA PHE A 283 -8.59 -5.84 3.61
C PHE A 283 -9.37 -4.63 4.08
N PHE A 284 -9.01 -3.47 3.58
CA PHE A 284 -9.87 -2.30 3.70
C PHE A 284 -10.31 -1.85 2.31
N ALA A 285 -11.37 -1.05 2.28
CA ALA A 285 -11.84 -0.40 1.07
C ALA A 285 -12.04 1.10 1.31
N PHE A 286 -11.67 1.89 0.32
CA PHE A 286 -11.99 3.32 0.23
C PHE A 286 -13.14 3.54 -0.75
N GLY A 287 -14.15 4.28 -0.32
CA GLY A 287 -15.34 4.62 -1.09
C GLY A 287 -15.76 6.07 -0.90
N CYS A 288 -16.98 6.38 -1.30
CA CYS A 288 -17.56 7.72 -1.30
C CYS A 288 -18.95 7.74 -0.64
N ARG A 289 -19.31 8.85 0.01
CA ARG A 289 -20.61 9.06 0.66
C ARG A 289 -21.31 10.28 0.08
N GLY A 290 -22.27 10.07 -0.83
CA GLY A 290 -23.08 11.18 -1.37
C GLY A 290 -22.34 12.05 -2.39
N GLY A 291 -21.21 11.56 -2.93
CA GLY A 291 -20.38 12.29 -3.89
C GLY A 291 -18.89 12.06 -3.62
N GLU A 292 -18.02 12.51 -4.51
CA GLU A 292 -16.56 12.36 -4.35
C GLU A 292 -16.01 13.16 -3.16
N GLU A 293 -16.77 14.09 -2.59
CA GLU A 293 -16.32 15.00 -1.53
C GLU A 293 -16.23 14.37 -0.14
N HIS A 294 -17.04 13.34 0.12
CA HIS A 294 -17.00 12.65 1.40
C HIS A 294 -16.50 11.24 1.17
N LYS A 295 -15.36 10.91 1.76
CA LYS A 295 -14.79 9.57 1.61
C LYS A 295 -15.24 8.66 2.74
N LEU A 296 -15.27 7.38 2.45
CA LEU A 296 -15.52 6.31 3.41
C LEU A 296 -14.30 5.42 3.44
N MET A 297 -13.97 4.94 4.63
CA MET A 297 -13.00 3.87 4.81
C MET A 297 -13.66 2.76 5.62
N GLY A 298 -13.57 1.53 5.13
CA GLY A 298 -14.11 0.36 5.81
C GLY A 298 -13.10 -0.77 5.90
N GLY A 299 -13.09 -1.49 7.01
CA GLY A 299 -12.31 -2.71 7.22
C GLY A 299 -13.19 -3.95 7.11
N PHE A 300 -12.68 -4.97 6.41
CA PHE A 300 -13.39 -6.20 6.08
C PHE A 300 -12.48 -7.41 6.30
N ASN A 301 -13.08 -8.58 6.52
CA ASN A 301 -12.34 -9.85 6.54
C ASN A 301 -12.88 -10.86 5.52
N LEU A 302 -12.09 -11.89 5.25
CA LEU A 302 -12.49 -13.02 4.40
C LEU A 302 -13.50 -13.98 5.06
N LEU A 303 -13.99 -13.64 6.26
CA LEU A 303 -15.08 -14.36 6.94
C LEU A 303 -16.44 -13.69 6.69
N ALA A 304 -16.52 -12.80 5.70
CA ALA A 304 -17.70 -12.02 5.31
C ALA A 304 -18.19 -11.03 6.38
N GLU A 305 -17.31 -10.60 7.29
CA GLU A 305 -17.64 -9.60 8.31
C GLU A 305 -17.09 -8.23 7.89
N ALA A 306 -17.97 -7.21 7.88
CA ALA A 306 -17.55 -5.82 7.90
C ALA A 306 -17.18 -5.46 9.35
N LYS A 307 -15.90 -5.17 9.59
CA LYS A 307 -15.38 -4.92 10.95
C LYS A 307 -15.74 -3.53 11.43
N TRP A 308 -15.58 -2.54 10.58
CA TRP A 308 -15.83 -1.13 10.87
C TRP A 308 -15.95 -0.34 9.57
N VAL A 309 -16.68 0.77 9.62
CA VAL A 309 -16.77 1.76 8.54
C VAL A 309 -16.85 3.14 9.17
N PHE A 310 -15.99 4.06 8.77
CA PHE A 310 -16.08 5.46 9.19
C PHE A 310 -16.06 6.41 7.99
N THR A 311 -16.65 7.58 8.18
CA THR A 311 -16.54 8.70 7.23
C THR A 311 -15.24 9.44 7.50
N THR A 312 -14.53 9.79 6.43
CA THR A 312 -13.32 10.59 6.49
C THR A 312 -13.46 11.74 5.49
N ASP A 313 -13.16 12.96 5.94
CA ASP A 313 -13.17 14.15 5.08
C ASP A 313 -11.90 14.25 4.22
N ASP A 314 -11.00 13.29 4.41
CA ASP A 314 -9.74 13.16 3.71
C ASP A 314 -9.97 12.48 2.35
N GLU A 315 -9.79 13.22 1.25
CA GLU A 315 -9.50 12.61 -0.05
C GLU A 315 -8.02 12.25 -0.08
N PRO A 316 -7.63 10.95 -0.03
CA PRO A 316 -6.23 10.58 -0.08
C PRO A 316 -5.69 10.86 -1.48
N LEU A 317 -5.18 12.07 -1.68
CA LEU A 317 -4.35 12.37 -2.82
C LEU A 317 -3.08 11.52 -2.70
N TRP A 318 -2.98 10.51 -3.55
CA TRP A 318 -1.90 9.52 -3.57
C TRP A 318 -1.85 8.65 -2.30
N LEU A 319 -2.87 7.81 -2.12
CA LEU A 319 -2.92 6.80 -1.07
C LEU A 319 -1.64 5.94 -1.06
N ALA A 320 -1.02 5.84 0.10
CA ALA A 320 0.07 4.89 0.35
C ALA A 320 -0.22 4.17 1.67
N VAL A 321 0.06 2.87 1.68
CA VAL A 321 -0.13 2.03 2.85
C VAL A 321 1.12 1.23 3.13
N ASP A 322 1.46 1.11 4.40
CA ASP A 322 2.40 0.11 4.90
C ASP A 322 1.71 -0.73 5.96
N ASN A 323 1.89 -2.05 5.91
CA ASN A 323 1.14 -2.99 6.73
C ASN A 323 2.08 -3.88 7.55
N SER A 324 1.61 -4.26 8.74
CA SER A 324 2.21 -5.32 9.57
C SER A 324 1.25 -6.50 9.55
N PRO A 325 1.41 -7.45 8.60
CA PRO A 325 0.46 -8.53 8.44
C PRO A 325 0.32 -9.41 9.66
N ALA A 326 1.37 -9.51 10.49
CA ALA A 326 1.39 -10.32 11.70
C ALA A 326 0.52 -9.76 12.85
N THR A 327 0.10 -8.50 12.75
CA THR A 327 -0.74 -7.84 13.75
C THR A 327 -2.04 -7.29 13.17
N GLY A 328 -2.21 -7.31 11.85
CA GLY A 328 -3.30 -6.64 11.15
C GLY A 328 -3.24 -5.12 11.22
N ARG A 329 -2.19 -4.53 11.82
CA ARG A 329 -2.00 -3.08 11.87
C ARG A 329 -1.51 -2.58 10.53
N PHE A 330 -1.90 -1.36 10.20
CA PHE A 330 -1.46 -0.72 8.98
C PHE A 330 -1.43 0.79 9.16
N ALA A 331 -0.52 1.42 8.44
CA ALA A 331 -0.35 2.86 8.38
C ALA A 331 -0.86 3.36 7.03
N VAL A 332 -1.64 4.42 7.04
CA VAL A 332 -2.16 5.09 5.85
C VAL A 332 -1.61 6.49 5.80
N ARG A 333 -1.07 6.88 4.65
CA ARG A 333 -0.71 8.26 4.36
C ARG A 333 -1.81 8.96 3.58
N ASN A 334 -2.17 10.15 4.06
CA ASN A 334 -2.96 11.15 3.37
C ASN A 334 -2.10 12.39 3.04
N THR A 335 -2.37 13.06 1.92
CA THR A 335 -1.70 14.32 1.55
C THR A 335 -2.65 15.48 1.86
N LEU A 336 -2.23 16.39 2.75
CA LEU A 336 -3.03 17.56 3.11
C LEU A 336 -2.79 18.70 2.11
N THR A 337 -3.87 19.19 1.49
CA THR A 337 -3.84 20.31 0.53
C THR A 337 -4.57 21.55 1.07
N SER A 338 -4.17 22.75 0.63
CA SER A 338 -4.88 24.01 0.98
C SER A 338 -6.10 24.31 0.11
N VAL A 339 -6.33 23.51 -0.94
CA VAL A 339 -7.48 23.64 -1.83
C VAL A 339 -8.18 22.29 -1.84
N SER A 340 -9.51 22.28 -1.70
CA SER A 340 -10.30 21.09 -2.01
C SER A 340 -10.07 20.75 -3.48
N THR A 341 -9.68 19.53 -3.80
CA THR A 341 -9.46 18.98 -5.16
C THR A 341 -10.73 18.89 -6.01
N GLN A 342 -11.72 19.74 -5.72
CA GLN A 342 -12.98 19.91 -6.44
C GLN A 342 -12.72 20.51 -7.83
N GLY A 343 -12.30 19.66 -8.75
CA GLY A 343 -12.07 20.00 -10.13
C GLY A 343 -11.10 19.00 -10.74
N THR A 344 -11.26 18.71 -12.02
CA THR A 344 -10.41 17.82 -12.83
C THR A 344 -8.92 18.20 -12.89
N GLY A 345 -8.47 19.18 -12.10
CA GLY A 345 -7.08 19.58 -11.94
C GLY A 345 -6.42 18.88 -10.76
N LEU A 346 -5.33 18.16 -11.02
CA LEU A 346 -4.41 17.68 -9.99
C LEU A 346 -3.92 18.88 -9.15
N ALA A 347 -3.95 18.76 -7.82
CA ALA A 347 -3.45 19.79 -6.91
C ALA A 347 -2.05 20.27 -7.33
N ASP A 348 -1.78 21.58 -7.31
CA ASP A 348 -0.43 22.06 -7.51
C ASP A 348 0.43 21.61 -6.32
N SER A 349 1.70 21.37 -6.59
CA SER A 349 2.72 21.25 -5.57
C SER A 349 2.74 22.39 -4.55
N THR A 350 2.27 23.58 -4.92
CA THR A 350 2.12 24.74 -4.01
C THR A 350 0.91 24.61 -3.08
N ASP A 351 -0.05 23.76 -3.43
CA ASP A 351 -1.24 23.50 -2.62
C ASP A 351 -0.98 22.42 -1.57
N VAL A 352 0.04 21.59 -1.76
CA VAL A 352 0.44 20.55 -0.80
C VAL A 352 1.12 21.18 0.42
N ARG A 353 0.55 20.98 1.61
CA ARG A 353 1.01 21.58 2.87
C ARG A 353 1.81 20.62 3.73
N ALA A 354 1.27 19.41 3.88
CA ALA A 354 1.82 18.38 4.72
C ALA A 354 1.30 17.03 4.25
N GLU A 355 1.86 15.98 4.83
CA GLU A 355 1.28 14.65 4.77
C GLU A 355 0.91 14.23 6.19
N GLU A 356 -0.18 13.50 6.30
CA GLU A 356 -0.65 12.92 7.54
C GLU A 356 -0.50 11.42 7.44
N ILE A 357 0.15 10.81 8.42
CA ILE A 357 0.27 9.37 8.56
C ILE A 357 -0.56 8.95 9.77
N ARG A 358 -1.54 8.07 9.53
CA ARG A 358 -2.38 7.48 10.58
C ARG A 358 -2.11 5.99 10.68
N VAL A 359 -1.97 5.47 11.89
CA VAL A 359 -1.84 4.04 12.14
C VAL A 359 -3.13 3.52 12.74
N TYR A 360 -3.70 2.48 12.14
CA TYR A 360 -4.94 1.86 12.57
C TYR A 360 -4.71 0.47 13.16
N GLY A 361 -5.51 0.15 14.18
CA GLY A 361 -5.68 -1.20 14.69
C GLY A 361 -6.70 -1.99 13.87
N ASN A 362 -6.55 -3.31 13.84
CA ASN A 362 -7.35 -4.16 12.95
C ASN A 362 -8.79 -4.40 13.44
N ARG A 363 -9.02 -4.48 14.76
CA ARG A 363 -10.28 -4.98 15.33
C ARG A 363 -11.44 -4.01 15.19
N GLU A 364 -11.26 -2.78 15.65
CA GLU A 364 -12.34 -1.78 15.74
C GLU A 364 -12.09 -0.58 14.82
N GLY A 365 -10.97 -0.58 14.08
CA GLY A 365 -10.57 0.57 13.28
C GLY A 365 -10.02 1.70 14.13
N ASP A 366 -9.62 1.40 15.37
CA ASP A 366 -9.06 2.38 16.31
C ASP A 366 -7.84 3.07 15.70
N GLU A 367 -7.85 4.40 15.66
CA GLU A 367 -6.68 5.20 15.35
C GLU A 367 -5.69 5.12 16.53
N LEU A 368 -4.55 4.48 16.32
CA LEU A 368 -3.51 4.29 17.34
C LEU A 368 -2.54 5.46 17.40
N LEU A 369 -2.33 6.13 16.26
CA LEU A 369 -1.37 7.21 16.10
C LEU A 369 -1.74 8.07 14.89
N ARG A 370 -1.53 9.39 15.02
CA ARG A 370 -1.60 10.37 13.94
C ARG A 370 -0.37 11.27 13.96
N VAL A 371 0.30 11.40 12.82
CA VAL A 371 1.52 12.19 12.65
C VAL A 371 1.41 13.06 11.42
N ASN A 372 1.59 14.37 11.58
CA ASN A 372 1.77 15.28 10.45
C ASN A 372 3.26 15.44 10.15
N ALA A 373 3.65 15.26 8.90
CA ALA A 373 5.02 15.38 8.43
C ALA A 373 5.12 16.41 7.29
N THR A 374 6.23 17.14 7.29
CA THR A 374 6.58 18.10 6.25
C THR A 374 8.08 18.04 5.97
N PRO A 375 8.55 18.29 4.73
CA PRO A 375 7.74 18.42 3.52
C PRO A 375 7.29 17.05 3.01
N VAL A 376 6.20 17.03 2.23
CA VAL A 376 5.65 15.80 1.64
C VAL A 376 6.67 15.10 0.77
N GLN A 377 6.85 13.79 0.98
CA GLN A 377 7.64 12.93 0.10
C GLN A 377 6.74 12.00 -0.71
N ARG A 378 7.15 11.72 -1.95
CA ARG A 378 6.50 10.75 -2.86
C ARG A 378 7.55 9.86 -3.48
N PRO A 379 7.14 8.77 -4.15
CA PRO A 379 5.92 8.00 -3.97
C PRO A 379 6.12 7.00 -2.82
N ALA A 380 5.31 7.10 -1.75
CA ALA A 380 5.40 6.22 -0.58
C ALA A 380 6.84 6.08 -0.02
N GLY A 381 7.06 5.17 0.93
CA GLY A 381 8.39 4.82 1.45
C GLY A 381 8.98 5.81 2.45
N ASN A 382 8.44 7.02 2.62
CA ASN A 382 8.90 7.99 3.60
C ASN A 382 8.35 7.77 5.03
N PHE A 383 7.60 6.69 5.22
CA PHE A 383 7.24 6.13 6.50
C PHE A 383 7.30 4.60 6.41
N ALA A 384 7.48 3.96 7.56
CA ALA A 384 7.39 2.51 7.67
C ALA A 384 6.84 2.08 9.03
N LEU A 385 5.99 1.06 9.00
CA LEU A 385 5.52 0.33 10.16
C LEU A 385 6.49 -0.84 10.41
N SER A 386 6.88 -1.05 11.67
CA SER A 386 7.75 -2.18 12.01
C SER A 386 7.05 -3.52 11.75
N PRO A 387 7.80 -4.60 11.47
CA PRO A 387 7.20 -5.90 11.15
C PRO A 387 6.26 -6.43 12.25
N ASP A 388 6.55 -6.10 13.51
CA ASP A 388 5.73 -6.42 14.68
C ASP A 388 4.56 -5.44 14.92
N GLY A 389 4.41 -4.40 14.10
CA GLY A 389 3.33 -3.41 14.18
C GLY A 389 3.41 -2.48 15.39
N MET A 390 4.58 -2.40 16.05
CA MET A 390 4.75 -1.71 17.33
C MET A 390 5.44 -0.36 17.22
N ARG A 391 6.05 -0.03 16.08
CA ARG A 391 6.71 1.25 15.84
C ARG A 391 6.40 1.79 14.46
N LEU A 392 6.33 3.11 14.37
CA LEU A 392 6.23 3.83 13.11
C LEU A 392 7.48 4.71 12.96
N ALA A 393 8.21 4.57 11.85
CA ALA A 393 9.26 5.49 11.44
C ALA A 393 8.68 6.47 10.39
N VAL A 394 8.98 7.76 10.51
CA VAL A 394 8.49 8.81 9.61
C VAL A 394 9.60 9.82 9.34
N PHE A 395 9.84 10.15 8.07
CA PHE A 395 10.66 11.30 7.72
C PHE A 395 9.94 12.61 8.05
N GLN A 396 10.61 13.49 8.79
CA GLN A 396 10.10 14.81 9.14
C GLN A 396 11.19 15.85 8.92
N GLY A 397 11.09 16.58 7.81
CA GLY A 397 12.03 17.62 7.43
C GLY A 397 13.40 17.01 7.16
N THR A 398 14.32 17.24 8.08
CA THR A 398 15.68 16.72 8.08
C THR A 398 15.93 15.71 9.19
N GLN A 399 14.87 15.22 9.84
CA GLN A 399 14.93 14.24 10.92
C GLN A 399 14.18 12.97 10.52
N LEU A 400 14.56 11.86 11.16
CA LEU A 400 13.77 10.64 11.20
C LEU A 400 13.19 10.48 12.60
N SER A 401 11.86 10.44 12.69
CA SER A 401 11.12 10.28 13.94
C SER A 401 10.58 8.86 14.05
N ILE A 402 10.84 8.20 15.18
CA ILE A 402 10.31 6.87 15.48
C ILE A 402 9.33 6.98 16.65
N PHE A 403 8.10 6.54 16.43
CA PHE A 403 7.01 6.55 17.41
C PHE A 403 6.76 5.12 17.91
N ASN A 404 6.59 4.97 19.22
CA ASN A 404 6.10 3.72 19.79
C ASN A 404 4.57 3.70 19.70
N LEU A 405 4.02 2.57 19.28
CA LEU A 405 2.60 2.31 19.23
C LEU A 405 2.16 1.57 20.50
N PRO A 406 0.89 1.68 20.91
CA PRO A 406 0.35 0.91 22.03
C PRO A 406 0.57 -0.60 21.83
N GLU A 407 0.75 -1.34 22.93
CA GLU A 407 0.85 -2.79 22.86
C GLU A 407 -0.39 -3.44 22.25
N LEU A 408 -0.18 -4.50 21.48
CA LEU A 408 -1.27 -5.30 20.92
C LEU A 408 -2.00 -6.03 22.05
N LYS A 409 -3.30 -5.77 22.22
CA LYS A 409 -4.07 -6.41 23.28
C LYS A 409 -4.12 -7.94 23.04
N PRO A 410 -4.09 -8.80 24.08
CA PRO A 410 -4.14 -10.25 23.89
C PRO A 410 -5.35 -10.73 23.08
N ALA A 411 -6.51 -10.07 23.25
CA ALA A 411 -7.72 -10.37 22.49
C ALA A 411 -7.57 -10.07 20.99
N GLU A 412 -6.92 -8.97 20.62
CA GLU A 412 -6.66 -8.58 19.22
C GLU A 412 -5.74 -9.61 18.56
N ARG A 413 -4.66 -10.01 19.25
CA ARG A 413 -3.75 -11.07 18.78
C ARG A 413 -4.46 -12.40 18.58
N SER A 414 -5.31 -12.79 19.55
CA SER A 414 -6.06 -14.04 19.45
C SER A 414 -7.07 -14.03 18.31
N LEU A 415 -7.74 -12.91 18.07
CA LEU A 415 -8.68 -12.76 16.97
C LEU A 415 -7.96 -12.85 15.62
N HIS A 416 -6.88 -12.08 15.45
CA HIS A 416 -6.09 -12.08 14.23
C HIS A 416 -5.56 -13.49 13.91
N ASN A 417 -4.99 -14.20 14.90
CA ASN A 417 -4.53 -15.57 14.72
C ASN A 417 -5.66 -16.55 14.36
N LYS A 418 -6.86 -16.35 14.92
CA LYS A 418 -8.03 -17.16 14.59
C LYS A 418 -8.50 -16.91 13.16
N GLU A 419 -8.57 -15.66 12.73
CA GLU A 419 -8.93 -15.28 11.34
C GLU A 419 -7.92 -15.87 10.34
N GLN A 420 -6.62 -15.69 10.60
CA GLN A 420 -5.55 -16.28 9.79
C GLN A 420 -5.62 -17.82 9.75
N GLY A 421 -5.86 -18.46 10.90
CA GLY A 421 -5.98 -19.91 11.00
C GLY A 421 -7.20 -20.48 10.27
N ALA A 422 -8.31 -19.75 10.24
CA ALA A 422 -9.54 -20.15 9.54
C ALA A 422 -9.34 -20.26 8.02
N LEU A 423 -8.37 -19.52 7.47
CA LEU A 423 -8.08 -19.47 6.04
C LEU A 423 -7.01 -20.48 5.59
N ALA A 424 -6.45 -21.26 6.52
CA ALA A 424 -5.48 -22.30 6.19
C ALA A 424 -5.92 -23.26 5.06
N PRO A 425 -7.21 -23.67 4.94
CA PRO A 425 -7.68 -24.52 3.84
C PRO A 425 -7.66 -23.85 2.45
N LEU A 426 -7.62 -22.52 2.39
CA LEU A 426 -7.58 -21.76 1.14
C LEU A 426 -6.17 -21.60 0.59
N ARG A 427 -5.15 -21.85 1.40
CA ARG A 427 -3.76 -21.74 0.97
C ARG A 427 -3.47 -22.80 -0.10
N PRO A 428 -3.08 -22.39 -1.31
CA PRO A 428 -2.75 -23.35 -2.35
C PRO A 428 -1.57 -24.21 -1.92
N ALA A 429 -1.58 -25.49 -2.30
CA ALA A 429 -0.36 -26.28 -2.32
C ALA A 429 0.71 -25.53 -3.11
N ALA A 430 1.98 -25.65 -2.71
CA ALA A 430 3.10 -24.88 -3.26
C ALA A 430 3.26 -24.93 -4.80
N THR A 431 2.56 -25.84 -5.48
CA THR A 431 2.59 -26.09 -6.92
C THR A 431 1.37 -25.57 -7.71
N LEU A 432 0.34 -25.00 -7.08
CA LEU A 432 -0.82 -24.46 -7.81
C LEU A 432 -0.49 -23.13 -8.50
N GLY A 433 -0.97 -22.98 -9.74
CA GLY A 433 -0.79 -21.79 -10.58
C GLY A 433 -1.96 -20.80 -10.48
N VAL A 434 -1.65 -19.51 -10.61
CA VAL A 434 -2.55 -18.35 -10.43
C VAL A 434 -3.53 -18.16 -11.61
N ILE A 435 -3.25 -18.73 -12.77
CA ILE A 435 -4.00 -18.44 -14.02
C ILE A 435 -5.42 -19.03 -14.01
N SER A 436 -5.65 -20.18 -13.37
CA SER A 436 -6.94 -20.89 -13.46
C SER A 436 -8.14 -20.09 -12.97
N THR A 437 -7.91 -19.09 -12.13
CA THR A 437 -8.94 -18.18 -11.58
C THR A 437 -9.18 -16.91 -12.38
N LEU A 438 -8.16 -16.37 -13.06
CA LEU A 438 -8.29 -15.06 -13.75
C LEU A 438 -9.09 -15.16 -15.05
N ALA A 439 -9.14 -16.34 -15.68
CA ALA A 439 -9.90 -16.57 -16.91
C ALA A 439 -11.44 -16.53 -16.72
N GLY A 440 -11.94 -16.60 -15.48
CA GLY A 440 -13.38 -16.56 -15.17
C GLY A 440 -13.97 -15.17 -14.91
N SER A 441 -13.14 -14.14 -14.73
CA SER A 441 -13.58 -12.77 -14.36
C SER A 441 -13.77 -11.85 -15.58
N SER A 442 -13.39 -12.26 -16.79
CA SER A 442 -13.44 -11.38 -17.98
C SER A 442 -14.80 -11.25 -18.66
N ASP A 443 -15.83 -12.00 -18.25
CA ASP A 443 -17.05 -12.19 -19.07
C ASP A 443 -18.21 -11.22 -18.81
N ASN A 444 -18.03 -10.17 -17.99
CA ASN A 444 -19.06 -9.15 -17.78
C ASN A 444 -18.52 -7.72 -17.79
N ARG A 445 -17.92 -7.31 -18.92
CA ARG A 445 -17.68 -5.90 -19.23
C ARG A 445 -18.54 -5.47 -20.41
N THR A 446 -19.70 -4.89 -20.12
CA THR A 446 -20.34 -3.89 -20.99
C THR A 446 -20.28 -2.52 -20.32
N PRO A 447 -20.12 -1.44 -21.11
CA PRO A 447 -19.70 -0.12 -20.63
C PRO A 447 -20.67 0.55 -19.65
#